data_AF-A0A5J4Q6F2-F1
#
_entry.id   AF-A0A5J4Q6F2-F1
#
_cell.length_a   1.000
_cell.length_b   1.000
_cell.length_c   1.000
_cell.angle_alpha   90.00
_cell.angle_beta   90.00
_cell.angle_gamma   90.00
#
_symmetry.space_group_name_H-M   'P 1'
#
loop_
_entity.id
_entity.type
_entity.pdbx_description
1 polymer ?
#
loop_
_entity_poly.entity_id
_entity_poly.type
_entity_poly.pdbx_seq_one_letter_code
_entity_poly.pdbx_strand_id
1 'polypeptide(L)'
;GELNLDSIQVTRIRSFSGAEEIAIVSVVPESGKYGEISSIPGILSLINSIISGSGSFAEKWNGKGINEICKLNYAPLIVGSSTGKVTLIGTTVTQSEGAGINIYGGAQLYIDSTSTLVSNGERVGSSLSGMQTHVVCNGIDASGYPITTFVEINSIALPSFIQNLETWVFADSFKECDSYIRTPGILIHGRLAPQATSG
;
A
#
# COMPACT_ATOMS: atom_id res chain seq x y z
N GLY A 1 1.97 20.76 -3.37
CA GLY A 1 0.49 20.85 -3.31
C GLY A 1 -0.11 19.92 -2.27
N GLU A 2 -1.27 20.27 -1.70
CA GLU A 2 -1.98 19.52 -0.65
C GLU A 2 -3.43 19.23 -1.07
N LEU A 3 -3.89 18.00 -0.88
CA LEU A 3 -5.27 17.57 -1.11
C LEU A 3 -5.83 16.89 0.15
N ASN A 4 -6.90 17.46 0.69
CA ASN A 4 -7.63 16.91 1.83
C ASN A 4 -9.03 16.50 1.36
N LEU A 5 -9.36 15.22 1.47
CA LEU A 5 -10.66 14.67 1.15
C LEU A 5 -11.30 14.13 2.43
N ASP A 6 -12.56 14.50 2.67
CA ASP A 6 -13.35 14.03 3.82
C ASP A 6 -14.64 13.41 3.31
N SER A 7 -14.99 12.24 3.86
CA SER A 7 -16.25 11.55 3.61
C SER A 7 -16.48 11.22 2.12
N ILE A 8 -15.40 10.90 1.41
CA ILE A 8 -15.43 10.55 -0.01
C ILE A 8 -15.43 9.03 -0.18
N GLN A 9 -16.22 8.55 -1.14
CA GLN A 9 -16.11 7.18 -1.65
C GLN A 9 -15.62 7.20 -3.10
N VAL A 10 -14.48 6.55 -3.35
CA VAL A 10 -13.96 6.31 -4.70
C VAL A 10 -13.84 4.82 -4.92
N THR A 11 -14.54 4.31 -5.93
CA THR A 11 -14.53 2.89 -6.29
C THR A 11 -14.05 2.74 -7.72
N ARG A 12 -13.01 1.93 -7.92
CA ARG A 12 -12.61 1.52 -9.26
C ARG A 12 -13.54 0.42 -9.74
N ILE A 13 -14.31 0.70 -10.79
CA ILE A 13 -15.15 -0.29 -11.48
C ILE A 13 -14.40 -0.74 -12.74
N ARG A 14 -14.26 -2.06 -12.91
CA ARG A 14 -13.63 -2.63 -14.09
C ARG A 14 -14.57 -2.59 -15.28
N SER A 15 -14.15 -1.96 -16.36
CA SER A 15 -14.90 -1.92 -17.63
C SER A 15 -14.17 -2.65 -18.78
N PHE A 16 -12.87 -2.92 -18.64
CA PHE A 16 -12.04 -3.68 -19.59
C PHE A 16 -10.77 -4.21 -18.93
N SER A 17 -10.09 -5.17 -19.58
CA SER A 17 -8.80 -5.73 -19.12
C SER A 17 -7.69 -4.66 -19.14
N GLY A 18 -6.89 -4.56 -18.08
CA GLY A 18 -5.79 -3.61 -17.92
C GLY A 18 -6.13 -2.36 -17.10
N ALA A 19 -7.41 -2.08 -16.83
CA ALA A 19 -7.82 -0.98 -15.96
C ALA A 19 -7.32 -1.14 -14.51
N GLU A 20 -6.92 -2.35 -14.14
CA GLU A 20 -6.32 -2.67 -12.85
C GLU A 20 -4.91 -2.07 -12.64
N GLU A 21 -4.18 -1.70 -13.69
CA GLU A 21 -2.76 -1.32 -13.55
C GLU A 21 -2.52 0.15 -13.13
N ILE A 22 -3.55 1.00 -13.14
CA ILE A 22 -3.43 2.44 -12.87
C ILE A 22 -3.96 2.74 -11.47
N ALA A 23 -3.20 3.44 -10.62
CA ALA A 23 -3.66 3.83 -9.28
C ALA A 23 -4.93 4.70 -9.30
N ILE A 24 -5.77 4.59 -8.26
CA ILE A 24 -6.91 5.53 -8.09
C ILE A 24 -6.36 6.90 -7.69
N VAL A 25 -5.38 6.91 -6.77
CA VAL A 25 -4.74 8.14 -6.30
C VAL A 25 -3.23 7.96 -6.36
N SER A 26 -2.53 8.91 -6.95
CA SER A 26 -1.06 9.00 -6.95
C SER A 26 -0.63 10.32 -6.35
N VAL A 27 0.28 10.26 -5.38
CA VAL A 27 0.82 11.40 -4.66
C VAL A 27 2.29 11.54 -5.01
N VAL A 28 2.58 12.61 -5.75
CA VAL A 28 3.92 12.95 -6.23
C VAL A 28 4.27 14.37 -5.75
N PRO A 29 5.56 14.69 -5.54
CA PRO A 29 6.00 16.04 -5.24
C PRO A 29 5.65 16.99 -6.38
N GLU A 30 5.51 18.26 -6.02
CA GLU A 30 5.33 19.31 -7.02
C GLU A 30 6.61 19.46 -7.85
N SER A 31 6.51 19.43 -9.18
CA SER A 31 7.64 19.76 -10.03
C SER A 31 7.84 21.27 -10.04
N GLY A 32 9.00 21.75 -9.57
CA GLY A 32 9.39 23.15 -9.75
C GLY A 32 9.43 23.56 -11.23
N LYS A 33 9.34 24.86 -11.51
CA LYS A 33 9.65 25.38 -12.85
C LYS A 33 11.09 24.99 -13.21
N TYR A 34 11.37 24.78 -14.49
CA TYR A 34 12.70 24.44 -15.02
C TYR A 34 13.82 25.23 -14.30
N GLY A 35 14.65 24.52 -13.52
CA GLY A 35 15.80 25.10 -12.82
C GLY A 35 15.66 25.25 -11.30
N GLU A 36 14.47 25.06 -10.71
CA GLU A 36 14.29 25.06 -9.24
C GLU A 36 14.03 23.65 -8.71
N ILE A 37 14.94 23.12 -7.87
CA ILE A 37 14.65 21.95 -7.02
C ILE A 37 13.82 22.46 -5.84
N SER A 38 12.53 22.69 -6.08
CA SER A 38 11.53 22.86 -5.03
C SER A 38 10.79 21.53 -4.87
N SER A 39 11.27 20.66 -3.98
CA SER A 39 10.65 19.35 -3.72
C SER A 39 9.61 19.42 -2.61
N ILE A 40 8.67 20.36 -2.68
CA ILE A 40 7.55 20.42 -1.73
C ILE A 40 6.80 19.08 -1.83
N PRO A 41 6.74 18.31 -0.73
CA PRO A 41 5.97 17.08 -0.67
C PRO A 41 4.57 17.26 -1.23
N GLY A 42 4.13 16.35 -2.09
CA GLY A 42 2.70 16.17 -2.32
C GLY A 42 2.08 15.62 -1.04
N ILE A 43 1.00 16.21 -0.55
CA ILE A 43 0.32 15.76 0.66
C ILE A 43 -1.10 15.31 0.30
N LEU A 44 -1.45 14.09 0.69
CA LEU A 44 -2.80 13.54 0.63
C LEU A 44 -3.26 13.16 2.02
N SER A 45 -4.39 13.73 2.44
CA SER A 45 -5.13 13.27 3.63
C SER A 45 -6.49 12.74 3.19
N LEU A 46 -6.77 11.49 3.54
CA LEU A 46 -8.09 10.89 3.42
C LEU A 46 -8.68 10.75 4.82
N ILE A 47 -9.83 11.39 5.03
CA ILE A 47 -10.54 11.42 6.30
C ILE A 47 -11.91 10.78 6.10
N ASN A 48 -12.29 9.83 6.96
CA ASN A 48 -13.59 9.15 6.92
C ASN A 48 -14.00 8.64 5.53
N SER A 49 -13.03 8.23 4.73
CA SER A 49 -13.22 7.95 3.30
C SER A 49 -13.20 6.45 3.00
N ILE A 50 -13.64 6.07 1.81
CA ILE A 50 -13.56 4.70 1.30
C ILE A 50 -12.87 4.73 -0.06
N ILE A 51 -11.75 4.02 -0.16
CA ILE A 51 -11.06 3.77 -1.43
C ILE A 51 -11.15 2.27 -1.70
N SER A 52 -11.91 1.89 -2.73
CA SER A 52 -12.14 0.49 -3.03
C SER A 52 -11.79 0.12 -4.48
N GLY A 53 -11.26 -1.09 -4.65
CA GLY A 53 -11.19 -1.74 -5.94
C GLY A 53 -12.49 -2.46 -6.29
N SER A 54 -12.40 -3.41 -7.21
CA SER A 54 -13.57 -4.17 -7.71
C SER A 54 -13.65 -5.61 -7.21
N GLY A 55 -12.78 -6.05 -6.30
CA GLY A 55 -12.90 -7.32 -5.59
C GLY A 55 -11.64 -8.19 -5.57
N SER A 56 -11.76 -9.35 -4.89
CA SER A 56 -10.74 -10.38 -4.81
C SER A 56 -10.83 -11.30 -6.05
N PHE A 57 -9.79 -11.26 -6.88
CA PHE A 57 -9.74 -12.02 -8.14
C PHE A 57 -8.88 -13.27 -7.97
N ALA A 58 -9.51 -14.32 -7.46
CA ALA A 58 -8.89 -15.65 -7.41
C ALA A 58 -8.34 -16.08 -8.78
N GLU A 59 -9.02 -15.76 -9.88
CA GLU A 59 -8.59 -16.13 -11.24
C GLU A 59 -7.23 -15.55 -11.65
N LYS A 60 -6.85 -14.36 -11.13
CA LYS A 60 -5.57 -13.74 -11.47
C LYS A 60 -4.39 -14.51 -10.87
N TRP A 61 -4.58 -14.97 -9.64
CA TRP A 61 -3.54 -15.59 -8.83
C TRP A 61 -3.60 -17.12 -8.88
N ASN A 62 -4.68 -17.69 -9.41
CA ASN A 62 -4.85 -19.13 -9.54
C ASN A 62 -3.71 -19.78 -10.34
N GLY A 63 -3.08 -20.79 -9.73
CA GLY A 63 -1.97 -21.53 -10.33
C GLY A 63 -0.67 -20.73 -10.51
N LYS A 64 -0.59 -19.49 -9.99
CA LYS A 64 0.62 -18.68 -10.04
C LYS A 64 1.64 -19.15 -9.01
N GLY A 65 2.92 -19.17 -9.42
CA GLY A 65 4.04 -19.47 -8.55
C GLY A 65 4.63 -18.24 -7.88
N ILE A 66 5.64 -18.45 -7.04
CA ILE A 66 6.27 -17.40 -6.21
C ILE A 66 6.76 -16.19 -7.03
N ASN A 67 7.30 -16.41 -8.23
CA ASN A 67 7.84 -15.34 -9.07
C ASN A 67 6.76 -14.37 -9.54
N GLU A 68 5.54 -14.87 -9.81
CA GLU A 68 4.42 -14.01 -10.18
C GLU A 68 3.78 -13.36 -8.96
N ILE A 69 3.69 -14.07 -7.84
CA ILE A 69 3.11 -13.56 -6.58
C ILE A 69 3.95 -12.41 -6.02
N CYS A 70 5.28 -12.47 -6.19
CA CYS A 70 6.23 -11.44 -5.74
C CYS A 70 6.23 -10.16 -6.60
N LYS A 71 5.31 -10.00 -7.56
CA LYS A 71 5.06 -8.71 -8.23
C LYS A 71 4.23 -7.79 -7.33
N LEU A 72 4.84 -7.35 -6.24
CA LEU A 72 4.17 -6.67 -5.14
C LEU A 72 3.61 -5.29 -5.52
N ASN A 73 4.20 -4.61 -6.50
CA ASN A 73 3.75 -3.30 -6.99
C ASN A 73 2.57 -3.37 -7.98
N TYR A 74 1.97 -4.54 -8.19
CA TYR A 74 0.83 -4.69 -9.10
C TYR A 74 -0.40 -3.98 -8.55
N ALA A 75 -1.11 -3.25 -9.42
CA ALA A 75 -2.45 -2.71 -9.22
C ALA A 75 -2.77 -2.04 -7.86
N PRO A 76 -1.91 -1.15 -7.31
CA PRO A 76 -2.24 -0.45 -6.08
C PRO A 76 -3.44 0.48 -6.24
N LEU A 77 -4.23 0.67 -5.19
CA LEU A 77 -5.28 1.70 -5.18
C LEU A 77 -4.68 3.07 -4.90
N ILE A 78 -3.75 3.15 -3.95
CA ILE A 78 -3.06 4.38 -3.55
C ILE A 78 -1.57 4.23 -3.80
N VAL A 79 -0.95 5.23 -4.41
CA VAL A 79 0.49 5.30 -4.63
C VAL A 79 1.04 6.58 -4.02
N GLY A 80 2.07 6.45 -3.17
CA GLY A 80 2.91 7.55 -2.72
C GLY A 80 4.32 7.37 -3.23
N SER A 81 4.92 8.42 -3.81
CA SER A 81 6.30 8.35 -4.31
C SER A 81 7.12 9.58 -3.95
N SER A 82 8.45 9.46 -4.02
CA SER A 82 9.36 10.57 -3.76
C SER A 82 9.10 11.15 -2.37
N THR A 83 9.21 12.46 -2.13
CA THR A 83 8.93 13.04 -0.81
C THR A 83 7.44 13.12 -0.42
N GLY A 84 6.54 12.43 -1.15
CA GLY A 84 5.10 12.48 -0.92
C GLY A 84 4.65 11.94 0.45
N LYS A 85 3.56 12.49 0.98
CA LYS A 85 2.98 12.11 2.28
C LYS A 85 1.53 11.69 2.11
N VAL A 86 1.20 10.50 2.61
CA VAL A 86 -0.16 9.94 2.61
C VAL A 86 -0.61 9.71 4.04
N THR A 87 -1.76 10.25 4.41
CA THR A 87 -2.35 10.11 5.74
C THR A 87 -3.77 9.57 5.62
N LEU A 88 -4.05 8.46 6.30
CA LEU A 88 -5.37 7.84 6.38
C LEU A 88 -5.91 7.96 7.81
N ILE A 89 -7.06 8.62 7.95
CA ILE A 89 -7.79 8.79 9.20
C ILE A 89 -9.23 8.33 8.97
N GLY A 90 -9.72 7.37 9.77
CA GLY A 90 -11.09 6.86 9.61
C GLY A 90 -11.37 6.25 8.23
N THR A 91 -10.32 5.91 7.47
CA THR A 91 -10.44 5.58 6.04
C THR A 91 -10.38 4.07 5.83
N THR A 92 -11.27 3.55 5.00
CA THR A 92 -11.28 2.15 4.58
C THR A 92 -10.62 1.99 3.21
N VAL A 93 -9.60 1.13 3.12
CA VAL A 93 -9.02 0.69 1.84
C VAL A 93 -9.32 -0.77 1.64
N THR A 94 -10.00 -1.12 0.55
CA THR A 94 -10.48 -2.50 0.37
C THR A 94 -10.57 -2.96 -1.07
N GLN A 95 -10.65 -4.27 -1.28
CA GLN A 95 -10.97 -4.90 -2.56
C GLN A 95 -9.95 -4.59 -3.68
N SER A 96 -8.70 -4.33 -3.30
CA SER A 96 -7.61 -4.22 -4.28
C SER A 96 -7.25 -5.58 -4.86
N GLU A 97 -7.05 -5.65 -6.17
CA GLU A 97 -6.56 -6.85 -6.86
C GLU A 97 -5.09 -7.15 -6.50
N GLY A 98 -4.31 -6.08 -6.34
CA GLY A 98 -2.91 -6.09 -5.98
C GLY A 98 -2.69 -5.49 -4.59
N ALA A 99 -1.62 -4.71 -4.39
CA ALA A 99 -1.46 -4.05 -3.09
C ALA A 99 -2.62 -3.08 -2.80
N GLY A 100 -3.01 -2.86 -1.55
CA GLY A 100 -3.90 -1.74 -1.22
C GLY A 100 -3.19 -0.40 -1.51
N ILE A 101 -1.97 -0.29 -1.00
CA ILE A 101 -1.16 0.91 -1.02
C ILE A 101 0.28 0.55 -1.42
N ASN A 102 0.89 1.34 -2.29
CA ASN A 102 2.31 1.23 -2.64
C ASN A 102 3.02 2.55 -2.34
N ILE A 103 4.03 2.51 -1.49
CA ILE A 103 4.79 3.68 -1.03
C ILE A 103 6.26 3.48 -1.40
N TYR A 104 6.86 4.41 -2.12
CA TYR A 104 8.25 4.25 -2.54
C TYR A 104 9.07 5.54 -2.69
N GLY A 105 10.39 5.38 -2.79
CA GLY A 105 11.30 6.45 -3.18
C GLY A 105 11.38 7.63 -2.21
N GLY A 106 11.22 7.41 -0.90
CA GLY A 106 11.32 8.46 0.12
C GLY A 106 9.98 8.93 0.68
N ALA A 107 8.89 8.25 0.30
CA ALA A 107 7.54 8.67 0.64
C ALA A 107 7.19 8.26 2.07
N GLN A 108 6.15 8.88 2.62
CA GLN A 108 5.68 8.65 3.98
C GLN A 108 4.22 8.23 3.98
N LEU A 109 3.89 7.19 4.74
CA LEU A 109 2.53 6.73 4.98
C LEU A 109 2.24 6.66 6.47
N TYR A 110 1.12 7.25 6.86
CA TYR A 110 0.56 7.14 8.20
C TYR A 110 -0.88 6.63 8.14
N ILE A 111 -1.21 5.62 8.94
CA ILE A 111 -2.55 5.06 9.05
C ILE A 111 -2.94 4.99 10.53
N ASP A 112 -4.02 5.69 10.88
CA ASP A 112 -4.48 5.81 12.25
C ASP A 112 -5.28 4.57 12.72
N SER A 113 -5.66 4.55 14.00
CA SER A 113 -6.43 3.45 14.60
C SER A 113 -7.89 3.36 14.14
N THR A 114 -8.43 4.41 13.51
CA THR A 114 -9.83 4.43 13.07
C THR A 114 -10.00 4.00 11.62
N SER A 115 -8.88 3.87 10.89
CA SER A 115 -8.83 3.35 9.53
C SER A 115 -8.96 1.83 9.48
N THR A 116 -9.18 1.26 8.28
CA THR A 116 -9.27 -0.20 8.09
C THR A 116 -8.73 -0.61 6.72
N LEU A 117 -7.79 -1.55 6.70
CA LEU A 117 -7.28 -2.19 5.48
C LEU A 117 -7.77 -3.64 5.46
N VAL A 118 -8.58 -4.00 4.47
CA VAL A 118 -9.21 -5.33 4.42
C VAL A 118 -9.39 -5.82 3.00
N SER A 119 -9.14 -7.11 2.76
CA SER A 119 -9.32 -7.76 1.45
C SER A 119 -8.58 -7.06 0.32
N ASN A 120 -7.30 -6.76 0.55
CA ASN A 120 -6.42 -6.18 -0.46
C ASN A 120 -5.38 -7.20 -0.87
N GLY A 121 -5.24 -7.44 -2.16
CA GLY A 121 -4.18 -8.27 -2.70
C GLY A 121 -4.25 -9.70 -2.25
N GLU A 122 -5.47 -10.22 -2.10
CA GLU A 122 -5.68 -11.62 -1.77
C GLU A 122 -5.13 -12.51 -2.88
N ARG A 123 -4.24 -13.44 -2.53
CA ARG A 123 -3.58 -14.35 -3.49
C ARG A 123 -4.31 -15.70 -3.61
N VAL A 124 -5.64 -15.68 -3.61
CA VAL A 124 -6.48 -16.89 -3.62
C VAL A 124 -6.15 -17.79 -4.81
N GLY A 125 -5.97 -19.08 -4.56
CA GLY A 125 -5.66 -20.09 -5.59
C GLY A 125 -4.18 -20.14 -6.02
N SER A 126 -3.32 -19.31 -5.44
CA SER A 126 -1.86 -19.37 -5.64
C SER A 126 -1.18 -20.27 -4.61
N SER A 127 0.14 -20.46 -4.74
CA SER A 127 0.96 -21.16 -3.72
C SER A 127 1.06 -20.42 -2.37
N LEU A 128 0.47 -19.23 -2.23
CA LEU A 128 0.35 -18.45 -0.99
C LEU A 128 -1.12 -18.05 -0.76
N SER A 129 -2.05 -18.96 -1.05
CA SER A 129 -3.49 -18.73 -0.96
C SER A 129 -3.95 -18.41 0.47
N GLY A 130 -4.32 -17.16 0.69
CA GLY A 130 -4.68 -16.61 2.02
C GLY A 130 -3.93 -15.32 2.29
N MET A 131 -2.75 -15.14 1.69
CA MET A 131 -1.98 -13.91 1.81
C MET A 131 -2.75 -12.69 1.32
N GLN A 132 -2.77 -11.63 2.14
CA GLN A 132 -3.16 -10.28 1.75
C GLN A 132 -1.93 -9.38 1.56
N THR A 133 -2.06 -8.31 0.80
CA THR A 133 -1.01 -7.31 0.56
C THR A 133 -1.61 -5.93 0.77
N HIS A 134 -1.62 -5.44 2.01
CA HIS A 134 -2.19 -4.12 2.29
C HIS A 134 -1.26 -2.99 1.88
N VAL A 135 0.01 -3.11 2.26
CA VAL A 135 1.02 -2.09 1.98
C VAL A 135 2.27 -2.72 1.42
N VAL A 136 2.81 -2.09 0.39
CA VAL A 136 4.15 -2.37 -0.15
C VAL A 136 4.99 -1.13 0.02
N CYS A 137 6.21 -1.32 0.54
CA CYS A 137 7.14 -0.26 0.84
C CYS A 137 8.51 -0.56 0.21
N ASN A 138 9.03 0.43 -0.52
CA ASN A 138 10.31 0.32 -1.21
C ASN A 138 11.07 1.65 -1.15
N GLY A 139 12.23 1.70 -0.50
CA GLY A 139 13.07 2.91 -0.45
C GLY A 139 13.98 3.11 -1.66
N ILE A 140 13.77 2.44 -2.79
CA ILE A 140 14.51 2.76 -4.02
C ILE A 140 13.79 3.88 -4.79
N ASP A 141 14.49 4.96 -5.11
CA ASP A 141 13.97 6.06 -5.94
C ASP A 141 13.93 5.69 -7.44
N ALA A 142 13.42 6.60 -8.27
CA ALA A 142 13.33 6.39 -9.72
C ALA A 142 14.69 6.23 -10.42
N SER A 143 15.77 6.69 -9.79
CA SER A 143 17.15 6.60 -10.29
C SER A 143 17.89 5.36 -9.77
N GLY A 144 17.25 4.55 -8.92
CA GLY A 144 17.85 3.36 -8.32
C GLY A 144 18.61 3.63 -7.01
N TYR A 145 18.56 4.84 -6.46
CA TYR A 145 19.24 5.19 -5.22
C TYR A 145 18.38 4.83 -3.99
N PRO A 146 18.98 4.24 -2.94
CA PRO A 146 18.31 4.05 -1.67
C PRO A 146 18.02 5.39 -0.99
N ILE A 147 16.78 5.55 -0.52
CA ILE A 147 16.25 6.71 0.19
C ILE A 147 15.19 6.22 1.17
N THR A 148 15.23 6.72 2.40
CA THR A 148 14.36 6.24 3.46
C THR A 148 12.88 6.50 3.15
N THR A 149 12.14 5.44 2.84
CA THR A 149 10.68 5.42 2.76
C THR A 149 10.13 4.99 4.12
N PHE A 150 9.11 5.68 4.60
CA PHE A 150 8.58 5.49 5.95
C PHE A 150 7.12 5.04 5.94
N VAL A 151 6.82 3.98 6.68
CA VAL A 151 5.45 3.46 6.84
C VAL A 151 5.14 3.23 8.31
N GLU A 152 4.11 3.92 8.80
CA GLU A 152 3.55 3.71 10.12
C GLU A 152 2.08 3.31 10.01
N ILE A 153 1.73 2.17 10.63
CA ILE A 153 0.36 1.65 10.64
C ILE A 153 -0.05 1.33 12.06
N ASN A 154 -1.20 1.82 12.50
CA ASN A 154 -1.79 1.35 13.73
C ASN A 154 -2.30 -0.10 13.56
N SER A 155 -1.95 -1.01 14.47
CA SER A 155 -2.38 -2.43 14.43
C SER A 155 -3.90 -2.63 14.36
N ILE A 156 -4.71 -1.71 14.91
CA ILE A 156 -6.18 -1.77 14.85
C ILE A 156 -6.68 -1.64 13.41
N ALA A 157 -5.95 -0.93 12.54
CA ALA A 157 -6.30 -0.77 11.13
C ALA A 157 -6.10 -2.05 10.29
N LEU A 158 -5.60 -3.13 10.89
CA LEU A 158 -5.38 -4.43 10.27
C LEU A 158 -6.25 -5.48 10.99
N PRO A 159 -7.52 -5.67 10.62
CA PRO A 159 -8.47 -6.51 11.36
C PRO A 159 -8.05 -7.98 11.51
N SER A 160 -7.30 -8.51 10.54
CA SER A 160 -6.78 -9.89 10.54
C SER A 160 -5.41 -10.04 11.21
N PHE A 161 -4.82 -8.95 11.73
CA PHE A 161 -3.46 -8.92 12.26
C PHE A 161 -3.20 -9.96 13.35
N ILE A 162 -4.13 -10.12 14.29
CA ILE A 162 -3.96 -11.02 15.43
C ILE A 162 -4.27 -12.48 15.06
N GLN A 163 -5.04 -12.70 13.99
CA GLN A 163 -5.59 -14.03 13.69
C GLN A 163 -4.68 -14.86 12.79
N ASN A 164 -4.00 -14.26 11.80
CA ASN A 164 -3.38 -15.04 10.72
C ASN A 164 -1.86 -14.89 10.53
N LEU A 165 -1.13 -14.04 11.29
CA LEU A 165 0.34 -13.85 11.12
C LEU A 165 0.83 -13.57 9.68
N GLU A 166 -0.06 -13.28 8.74
CA GLU A 166 0.21 -13.07 7.31
C GLU A 166 1.12 -11.85 7.05
N THR A 167 1.74 -11.77 5.87
CA THR A 167 2.53 -10.59 5.50
C THR A 167 1.63 -9.44 5.06
N TRP A 168 1.19 -8.60 6.01
CA TRP A 168 0.33 -7.44 5.73
C TRP A 168 1.06 -6.25 5.10
N VAL A 169 2.33 -6.09 5.50
CA VAL A 169 3.24 -5.04 5.01
C VAL A 169 4.49 -5.70 4.47
N PHE A 170 4.74 -5.47 3.19
CA PHE A 170 5.97 -5.83 2.53
C PHE A 170 6.95 -4.68 2.62
N ALA A 171 8.01 -4.87 3.38
CA ALA A 171 9.02 -3.86 3.58
C ALA A 171 10.38 -4.53 3.55
N ASP A 172 11.17 -4.18 2.55
CA ASP A 172 12.54 -4.64 2.46
C ASP A 172 13.46 -3.60 3.11
N SER A 173 13.92 -3.90 4.32
CA SER A 173 14.83 -3.00 5.05
C SER A 173 16.18 -2.82 4.34
N PHE A 174 16.59 -3.77 3.49
CA PHE A 174 17.79 -3.61 2.66
C PHE A 174 17.61 -2.62 1.51
N LYS A 175 16.35 -2.21 1.26
CA LYS A 175 15.99 -1.19 0.29
C LYS A 175 15.55 0.10 0.97
N GLU A 176 16.04 0.42 2.16
CA GLU A 176 15.73 1.67 2.88
C GLU A 176 14.22 1.89 3.12
N CYS A 177 13.47 0.80 3.30
CA CYS A 177 12.11 0.91 3.84
C CYS A 177 12.14 0.74 5.37
N ASP A 178 11.82 1.80 6.09
CA ASP A 178 11.50 1.74 7.51
C ASP A 178 9.99 1.60 7.68
N SER A 179 9.55 0.45 8.18
CA SER A 179 8.14 0.19 8.43
C SER A 179 7.91 -0.41 9.80
N TYR A 180 6.88 0.09 10.48
CA TYR A 180 6.43 -0.52 11.72
C TYR A 180 4.91 -0.46 11.88
N ILE A 181 4.39 -1.53 12.46
CA ILE A 181 3.02 -1.67 12.91
C ILE A 181 3.02 -1.36 14.41
N ARG A 182 2.33 -0.28 14.79
CA ARG A 182 2.22 0.19 16.17
C ARG A 182 1.10 -0.56 16.88
N THR A 183 1.47 -1.36 17.86
CA THR A 183 0.58 -1.97 18.85
C THR A 183 0.82 -1.28 20.19
N PRO A 184 -0.18 -1.16 21.10
CA PRO A 184 0.08 -0.64 22.44
C PRO A 184 1.27 -1.35 23.11
N GLY A 185 2.38 -0.63 23.30
CA GLY A 185 3.59 -1.14 23.95
C GLY A 185 4.57 -1.94 23.07
N ILE A 186 4.28 -2.19 21.79
CA ILE A 186 5.13 -3.00 20.90
C ILE A 186 5.20 -2.38 19.50
N LEU A 187 6.41 -2.32 18.93
CA LEU A 187 6.65 -2.03 17.52
C LEU A 187 6.97 -3.32 16.78
N ILE A 188 6.22 -3.60 15.72
CA ILE A 188 6.40 -4.80 14.91
C ILE A 188 6.88 -4.36 13.53
N HIS A 189 8.09 -4.74 13.13
CA HIS A 189 8.63 -4.41 11.83
C HIS A 189 7.94 -5.19 10.71
N GLY A 190 7.82 -4.58 9.53
CA GLY A 190 7.32 -5.25 8.32
C GLY A 190 8.18 -6.47 7.96
N ARG A 191 7.62 -7.39 7.16
CA ARG A 191 8.34 -8.61 6.76
C ARG A 191 9.09 -8.40 5.45
N LEU A 192 10.26 -9.04 5.36
CA LEU A 192 11.12 -9.06 4.18
C LEU A 192 10.60 -9.96 3.05
N ALA A 193 9.72 -10.92 3.36
CA ALA A 193 9.25 -11.92 2.41
C ALA A 193 7.74 -12.21 2.53
N PRO A 194 7.10 -12.64 1.43
CA PRO A 194 5.71 -13.10 1.45
C PRO A 194 5.53 -14.35 2.31
N GLN A 195 4.52 -14.35 3.17
CA GLN A 195 4.15 -15.47 4.01
C GLN A 195 2.62 -15.58 4.09
N ALA A 196 2.14 -16.82 3.99
CA ALA A 196 0.75 -17.20 4.19
C ALA A 196 0.72 -18.40 5.15
N THR A 197 -0.28 -18.45 6.03
CA THR A 197 -0.51 -19.60 6.91
C THR A 197 -1.10 -20.80 6.18
N SER A 198 -1.65 -20.59 4.99
CA SER A 198 -2.09 -21.63 4.07
C SER A 198 -1.52 -21.38 2.68
N GLY A 199 -0.98 -22.44 2.08
CA GLY A 199 -0.40 -22.46 0.73
C GLY A 199 -0.11 -23.89 0.33
#